data_AF-A0A4Z0Q5L8-F1
#
_entry.id   AF-A0A4Z0Q5L8-F1
#
_cell.length_a   1.000
_cell.length_b   1.000
_cell.length_c   1.000
_cell.angle_alpha   90.00
_cell.angle_beta   90.00
_cell.angle_gamma   90.00
#
_symmetry.space_group_name_H-M   'P 1'
#
loop_
_entity.id
_entity.type
_entity.pdbx_description
1 polymer ?
#
loop_
_entity_poly.entity_id
_entity_poly.type
_entity_poly.pdbx_seq_one_letter_code
_entity_poly.pdbx_strand_id
1 'polypeptide(L)'
;MKHGFLLLLAPALLAGCNNSPEKRAESAVAEYVGNRMGDPASYRAGKFDTRPYTRQDSVAYVASLARLNADSATKPTVSPKVANGAARIGTFVRHDYREQTKAGDVSRDSGEFVVYPNGDVVQLIPGYRRGQR
;
A
#
# COMPACT_ATOMS: atom_id res chain seq x y z
N MET A 1 -52.23 -25.80 -28.45
CA MET A 1 -51.72 -25.33 -27.14
C MET A 1 -50.20 -25.34 -27.24
N LYS A 2 -49.58 -24.14 -27.28
CA LYS A 2 -48.17 -23.94 -27.65
C LYS A 2 -47.26 -24.05 -26.44
N HIS A 3 -46.17 -24.80 -26.59
CA HIS A 3 -45.12 -25.03 -25.59
C HIS A 3 -44.41 -23.74 -25.20
N GLY A 4 -44.40 -23.44 -23.90
CA GLY A 4 -43.63 -22.35 -23.30
C GLY A 4 -42.31 -22.88 -22.76
N PHE A 5 -41.26 -22.59 -23.51
CA PHE A 5 -39.88 -23.05 -23.40
C PHE A 5 -39.18 -22.47 -22.16
N LEU A 6 -38.61 -23.34 -21.32
CA LEU A 6 -37.68 -23.02 -20.23
C LEU A 6 -36.43 -22.33 -20.80
N LEU A 7 -36.21 -21.05 -20.48
CA LEU A 7 -35.00 -20.31 -20.82
C LEU A 7 -34.22 -19.87 -19.57
N LEU A 8 -32.98 -20.37 -19.54
CA LEU A 8 -31.74 -19.72 -19.10
C LEU A 8 -31.52 -19.55 -17.59
N LEU A 9 -30.71 -20.38 -16.94
CA LEU A 9 -29.23 -20.34 -16.92
C LEU A 9 -28.67 -18.91 -16.79
N ALA A 10 -28.37 -18.49 -15.56
CA ALA A 10 -27.06 -17.95 -15.19
C ALA A 10 -26.98 -17.61 -13.69
N PRO A 11 -26.31 -18.43 -12.87
CA PRO A 11 -25.64 -17.89 -11.69
C PRO A 11 -24.21 -18.45 -11.61
N ALA A 12 -23.27 -17.93 -12.41
CA ALA A 12 -21.84 -18.24 -12.22
C ALA A 12 -20.93 -17.31 -13.05
N LEU A 13 -20.96 -16.00 -12.83
CA LEU A 13 -19.91 -15.08 -13.30
C LEU A 13 -19.27 -14.28 -12.16
N LEU A 14 -19.25 -14.84 -10.94
CA LEU A 14 -18.34 -14.42 -9.86
C LEU A 14 -17.12 -15.34 -9.80
N ALA A 15 -16.65 -15.83 -10.96
CA ALA A 15 -15.33 -16.43 -11.07
C ALA A 15 -14.32 -15.32 -10.80
N GLY A 16 -13.73 -15.37 -9.60
CA GLY A 16 -13.01 -14.27 -8.97
C GLY A 16 -12.02 -13.58 -9.91
N CYS A 17 -12.07 -12.24 -9.91
CA CYS A 17 -10.94 -11.43 -10.31
C CYS A 17 -9.75 -11.84 -9.44
N ASN A 18 -8.94 -12.78 -9.92
CA ASN A 18 -7.65 -13.12 -9.32
C ASN A 18 -6.71 -11.94 -9.56
N ASN A 19 -6.90 -10.87 -8.78
CA ASN A 19 -5.99 -9.76 -8.73
C ASN A 19 -4.62 -10.31 -8.31
N SER A 20 -3.58 -9.95 -9.06
CA SER A 20 -2.22 -10.31 -8.68
C SER A 20 -1.91 -9.77 -7.27
N PRO A 21 -0.95 -10.37 -6.53
CA PRO A 21 -0.55 -9.87 -5.22
C PRO A 21 -0.21 -8.37 -5.23
N GLU A 22 0.32 -7.87 -6.35
CA GLU A 22 0.64 -6.46 -6.58
C GLU A 22 -0.64 -5.61 -6.67
N LYS A 23 -1.65 -6.05 -7.45
CA LYS A 23 -2.93 -5.34 -7.52
C LYS A 23 -3.69 -5.33 -6.20
N ARG A 24 -3.61 -6.41 -5.42
CA ARG A 24 -4.17 -6.44 -4.06
C ARG A 24 -3.46 -5.44 -3.15
N ALA A 25 -2.14 -5.33 -3.26
CA ALA A 25 -1.35 -4.38 -2.49
C ALA A 25 -1.66 -2.93 -2.87
N GLU A 26 -1.81 -2.63 -4.17
CA GLU A 26 -2.23 -1.31 -4.65
C GLU A 26 -3.60 -0.91 -4.07
N SER A 27 -4.59 -1.82 -4.12
CA SER A 27 -5.92 -1.56 -3.56
C SER A 27 -5.88 -1.35 -2.05
N ALA A 28 -5.13 -2.18 -1.32
CA ALA A 28 -5.00 -2.05 0.14
C ALA A 28 -4.36 -0.70 0.52
N VAL A 29 -3.33 -0.25 -0.21
CA VAL A 29 -2.72 1.06 -0.01
C VAL A 29 -3.67 2.20 -0.36
N ALA A 30 -4.42 2.08 -1.46
CA ALA A 30 -5.40 3.08 -1.85
C ALA A 30 -6.48 3.28 -0.78
N GLU A 31 -6.99 2.16 -0.24
CA GLU A 31 -7.97 2.18 0.85
C GLU A 31 -7.37 2.76 2.14
N TYR A 32 -6.17 2.32 2.52
CA TYR A 32 -5.45 2.82 3.69
C TYR A 32 -5.23 4.33 3.63
N VAL A 33 -4.81 4.86 2.48
CA VAL A 33 -4.58 6.29 2.28
C VAL A 33 -5.91 7.05 2.26
N GLY A 34 -6.89 6.58 1.49
CA GLY A 34 -8.19 7.23 1.36
C GLY A 34 -8.93 7.34 2.70
N ASN A 35 -8.89 6.29 3.53
CA ASN A 35 -9.53 6.27 4.84
C ASN A 35 -8.87 7.18 5.89
N ARG A 36 -7.67 7.71 5.61
CA ARG A 36 -6.95 8.63 6.48
C ARG A 36 -6.99 10.09 6.01
N MET A 37 -7.61 10.35 4.86
CA MET A 37 -7.92 11.72 4.45
C MET A 37 -9.08 12.27 5.28
N GLY A 38 -9.14 13.60 5.40
CA GLY A 38 -10.26 14.26 6.09
C GLY A 38 -11.60 13.98 5.41
N ASP A 39 -11.60 13.83 4.08
CA ASP A 39 -12.72 13.35 3.28
C ASP A 39 -12.22 12.27 2.30
N PRO A 40 -12.60 10.99 2.46
CA PRO A 40 -12.21 9.93 1.53
C PRO A 40 -12.65 10.19 0.09
N ALA A 41 -13.73 10.95 -0.14
CA ALA A 41 -14.18 11.32 -1.48
C ALA A 41 -13.23 12.32 -2.17
N SER A 42 -12.32 12.94 -1.42
CA SER A 42 -11.26 13.82 -1.94
C SER A 42 -10.03 13.05 -2.41
N TYR A 43 -9.91 11.76 -2.09
CA TYR A 43 -8.80 10.93 -2.53
C TYR A 43 -8.81 10.69 -4.04
N ARG A 44 -7.68 10.91 -4.69
CA ARG A 44 -7.44 10.53 -6.08
C ARG A 44 -6.13 9.77 -6.17
N ALA A 45 -6.22 8.50 -6.52
CA ALA A 45 -5.07 7.65 -6.77
C ALA A 45 -4.23 8.23 -7.92
N GLY A 46 -2.92 8.32 -7.70
CA GLY A 46 -1.92 8.56 -8.74
C GLY A 46 -1.22 7.27 -9.13
N LYS A 47 0.10 7.32 -9.23
CA LYS A 47 0.92 6.19 -9.68
C LYS A 47 1.17 5.20 -8.55
N PHE A 48 1.32 3.94 -8.91
CA PHE A 48 1.79 2.88 -8.03
C PHE A 48 3.03 2.25 -8.63
N ASP A 49 4.09 2.12 -7.83
CA ASP A 49 5.25 1.31 -8.14
C ASP A 49 5.35 0.18 -7.12
N THR A 50 5.28 -1.06 -7.58
CA THR A 50 5.29 -2.23 -6.71
C THR A 50 6.53 -3.09 -6.93
N ARG A 51 7.04 -3.68 -5.85
CA ARG A 51 8.10 -4.68 -5.89
C ARG A 51 7.96 -5.68 -4.75
N PRO A 52 8.49 -6.91 -4.86
CA PRO A 52 8.58 -7.82 -3.74
C PRO A 52 9.31 -7.16 -2.55
N TYR A 53 8.79 -7.35 -1.34
CA TYR A 53 9.43 -6.92 -0.11
C TYR A 53 9.98 -8.13 0.64
N THR A 54 11.29 -8.13 0.92
CA THR A 54 12.00 -9.28 1.50
C THR A 54 12.37 -9.05 2.96
N ARG A 55 12.79 -10.12 3.65
CA ARG A 55 13.37 -9.98 5.01
C ARG A 55 14.59 -9.07 5.02
N GLN A 56 15.41 -9.11 3.96
CA GLN A 56 16.57 -8.25 3.84
C GLN A 56 16.17 -6.77 3.74
N ASP A 57 15.14 -6.44 2.94
CA ASP A 57 14.61 -5.07 2.87
C ASP A 57 14.13 -4.59 4.24
N SER A 58 13.42 -5.45 4.99
CA SER A 58 12.92 -5.12 6.33
C SER A 58 14.02 -4.84 7.33
N VAL A 59 15.10 -5.63 7.29
CA VAL A 59 16.24 -5.38 8.18
C VAL A 59 16.99 -4.11 7.76
N ALA A 60 17.16 -3.88 6.46
CA ALA A 60 17.78 -2.66 5.95
C ALA A 60 17.00 -1.41 6.38
N TYR A 61 15.67 -1.46 6.34
CA TYR A 61 14.80 -0.39 6.83
C TYR A 61 14.93 -0.17 8.35
N VAL A 62 14.89 -1.23 9.17
CA VAL A 62 15.10 -1.07 10.62
C VAL A 62 16.48 -0.50 10.93
N ALA A 63 17.51 -0.91 10.18
CA ALA A 63 18.86 -0.39 10.32
C ALA A 63 18.94 1.10 9.92
N SER A 64 18.20 1.56 8.91
CA SER A 64 18.17 2.99 8.54
C SER A 64 17.48 3.83 9.62
N LEU A 65 16.36 3.37 10.18
CA LEU A 65 15.71 4.02 11.31
C LEU A 65 16.63 4.11 12.53
N ALA A 66 17.36 3.03 12.84
CA ALA A 66 18.29 3.01 13.95
C ALA A 66 19.42 4.04 13.77
N ARG A 67 19.89 4.27 12.54
CA ARG A 67 20.90 5.31 12.24
C ARG A 67 20.32 6.71 12.44
N LEU A 68 19.14 6.99 11.89
CA LEU A 68 18.46 8.28 12.08
C LEU A 68 18.23 8.61 13.56
N ASN A 69 17.86 7.60 14.36
CA ASN A 69 17.66 7.76 15.80
C ASN A 69 18.98 7.86 16.58
N ALA A 70 20.04 7.18 16.14
CA ALA A 70 21.36 7.25 16.77
C ALA A 70 22.01 8.64 16.63
N ASP A 71 21.67 9.39 15.58
CA ASP A 71 22.05 10.79 15.43
C ASP A 71 21.30 11.72 16.44
N SER A 72 20.26 11.22 17.12
CA SER A 72 19.42 11.99 18.06
C SER A 72 19.56 11.60 19.55
N ALA A 73 20.01 10.39 19.91
CA ALA A 73 20.45 10.02 21.26
C ALA A 73 21.07 8.60 21.31
N THR A 74 22.01 8.41 22.24
CA THR A 74 22.69 7.17 22.72
C THR A 74 22.28 5.81 22.10
N LYS A 75 23.23 5.21 21.37
CA LYS A 75 23.35 3.81 20.88
C LYS A 75 22.20 2.82 21.21
N PRO A 76 21.57 2.21 20.19
CA PRO A 76 20.80 0.98 20.37
C PRO A 76 21.72 -0.26 20.43
N THR A 77 21.68 -0.95 21.56
CA THR A 77 22.39 -2.23 21.81
C THR A 77 21.56 -3.42 21.37
N VAL A 78 21.14 -3.54 20.10
CA VAL A 78 20.87 -4.84 19.46
C VAL A 78 20.94 -4.65 17.94
N SER A 79 21.98 -5.18 17.28
CA SER A 79 21.90 -5.40 15.84
C SER A 79 20.98 -6.59 15.57
N PRO A 80 19.91 -6.46 14.77
CA PRO A 80 19.09 -7.60 14.41
C PRO A 80 19.97 -8.63 13.69
N LYS A 81 20.05 -9.85 14.22
CA LYS A 81 20.71 -10.98 13.55
C LYS A 81 19.95 -11.25 12.25
N VAL A 82 20.51 -10.81 11.14
CA VAL A 82 19.90 -10.97 9.82
C VAL A 82 19.88 -12.46 9.48
N ALA A 83 18.71 -13.08 9.50
CA ALA A 83 18.54 -14.35 8.82
C ALA A 83 18.67 -14.06 7.32
N ASN A 84 19.81 -14.43 6.74
CA ASN A 84 20.08 -14.33 5.29
C ASN A 84 18.94 -15.00 4.52
N GLY A 85 18.04 -14.21 3.94
CA GLY A 85 16.92 -14.75 3.20
C GLY A 85 16.30 -13.71 2.28
N ALA A 86 16.40 -13.95 0.98
CA ALA A 86 15.64 -13.28 -0.07
C ALA A 86 14.14 -13.67 -0.05
N ALA A 87 13.67 -14.32 1.01
CA ALA A 87 12.28 -14.72 1.15
C ALA A 87 11.38 -13.47 1.11
N ARG A 88 10.48 -13.44 0.12
CA ARG A 88 9.39 -12.45 0.03
C ARG A 88 8.51 -12.60 1.27
N ILE A 89 8.34 -11.50 2.00
CA ILE A 89 7.46 -11.41 3.17
C ILE A 89 6.30 -10.44 2.96
N GLY A 90 6.29 -9.72 1.84
CA GLY A 90 5.21 -8.82 1.46
C GLY A 90 5.41 -8.19 0.08
N THR A 91 4.71 -7.09 -0.15
CA THR A 91 4.83 -6.25 -1.34
C THR A 91 5.13 -4.82 -0.89
N PHE A 92 6.21 -4.25 -1.38
CA PHE A 92 6.50 -2.82 -1.22
C PHE A 92 5.69 -2.06 -2.28
N VAL A 93 5.09 -0.95 -1.87
CA VAL A 93 4.29 -0.08 -2.71
C VAL A 93 4.74 1.36 -2.48
N ARG A 94 5.24 2.02 -3.51
CA ARG A 94 5.32 3.48 -3.55
C ARG A 94 4.08 4.00 -4.23
N HIS A 95 3.39 4.95 -3.60
CA HIS A 95 2.15 5.49 -4.11
C HIS A 95 2.15 7.02 -4.10
N ASP A 96 1.96 7.61 -5.28
CA ASP A 96 1.68 9.04 -5.43
C ASP A 96 0.17 9.25 -5.40
N TYR A 97 -0.32 10.24 -4.66
CA TYR A 97 -1.74 10.57 -4.59
C TYR A 97 -1.97 12.07 -4.53
N ARG A 98 -3.23 12.47 -4.75
CA ARG A 98 -3.66 13.84 -4.49
C ARG A 98 -4.95 13.86 -3.68
N GLU A 99 -5.05 14.85 -2.82
CA GLU A 99 -6.29 15.25 -2.16
C GLU A 99 -6.88 16.39 -2.97
N GLN A 100 -8.11 16.23 -3.45
CA GLN A 100 -8.86 17.24 -4.18
C GLN A 100 -10.16 17.53 -3.44
N THR A 101 -10.21 18.65 -2.71
CA THR A 101 -11.37 19.03 -1.90
C THR A 101 -12.52 19.51 -2.79
N LYS A 102 -13.73 19.56 -2.22
CA LYS A 102 -14.92 20.12 -2.90
C LYS A 102 -14.76 21.61 -3.24
N ALA A 103 -13.91 22.34 -2.51
CA ALA A 103 -13.59 23.74 -2.80
C ALA A 103 -12.65 23.90 -4.01
N GLY A 104 -12.11 22.80 -4.54
CA GLY A 104 -11.19 22.79 -5.67
C GLY A 104 -9.71 22.82 -5.28
N ASP A 105 -9.39 22.83 -3.99
CA ASP A 105 -8.00 22.76 -3.52
C ASP A 105 -7.38 21.42 -3.88
N VAL A 106 -6.16 21.45 -4.40
CA VAL A 106 -5.42 20.25 -4.79
C VAL A 106 -4.08 20.19 -4.09
N SER A 107 -3.92 19.19 -3.21
CA SER A 107 -2.65 18.85 -2.58
C SER A 107 -2.10 17.55 -3.17
N ARG A 108 -0.79 17.48 -3.43
CA ARG A 108 -0.12 16.26 -3.91
C ARG A 108 0.84 15.75 -2.85
N ASP A 109 0.85 14.44 -2.68
CA ASP A 109 1.65 13.77 -1.68
C ASP A 109 2.06 12.38 -2.20
N SER A 110 3.01 11.75 -1.54
CA SER A 110 3.43 10.39 -1.85
C SER A 110 3.87 9.65 -0.60
N GLY A 111 3.65 8.35 -0.59
CA GLY A 111 4.02 7.49 0.54
C GLY A 111 4.67 6.19 0.10
N GLU A 112 5.44 5.61 1.01
CA GLU A 112 6.02 4.28 0.88
C GLU A 112 5.38 3.35 1.90
N PHE A 113 4.91 2.20 1.41
CA PHE A 113 4.10 1.26 2.18
C PHE A 113 4.60 -0.17 1.96
N VAL A 114 4.35 -1.02 2.95
CA VAL A 114 4.49 -2.47 2.86
C VAL A 114 3.12 -3.08 3.10
N VAL A 115 2.72 -3.97 2.20
CA VAL A 115 1.52 -4.79 2.34
C VAL A 115 1.93 -6.23 2.61
N TYR A 116 1.54 -6.74 3.77
CA TYR A 116 1.80 -8.13 4.15
C TYR A 116 0.72 -9.06 3.56
N PRO A 117 1.00 -10.38 3.41
CA PRO A 117 0.04 -11.33 2.84
C PRO A 117 -1.29 -11.44 3.59
N ASN A 118 -1.32 -11.07 4.88
CA ASN A 118 -2.53 -11.01 5.69
C ASN A 118 -3.38 -9.75 5.43
N GLY A 119 -2.92 -8.83 4.58
CA GLY A 119 -3.59 -7.57 4.24
C GLY A 119 -3.13 -6.36 5.04
N ASP A 120 -2.25 -6.54 6.04
CA ASP A 120 -1.78 -5.42 6.85
C ASP A 120 -0.96 -4.44 6.01
N VAL A 121 -1.27 -3.15 6.16
CA VAL A 121 -0.56 -2.05 5.49
C VAL A 121 0.24 -1.26 6.53
N VAL A 122 1.56 -1.22 6.33
CA VAL A 122 2.48 -0.45 7.17
C VAL A 122 3.13 0.64 6.32
N GLN A 123 3.05 1.89 6.78
CA GLN A 123 3.75 3.01 6.16
C GLN A 123 5.19 3.08 6.69
N LEU A 124 6.18 3.10 5.79
CA LEU A 124 7.61 3.09 6.15
C LEU A 124 8.16 4.50 6.42
N ILE A 125 7.69 5.53 5.74
CA ILE A 125 8.01 6.92 6.09
C ILE A 125 6.72 7.73 5.86
N PRO A 126 6.30 8.59 6.81
CA PRO A 126 5.17 9.47 6.56
C PRO A 126 5.46 10.31 5.32
N GLY A 127 4.50 10.35 4.40
CA GLY A 127 4.65 11.02 3.11
C GLY A 127 5.10 12.47 3.26
N TYR A 128 5.98 12.91 2.37
CA TYR A 128 6.37 14.32 2.32
C TYR A 128 5.25 15.11 1.66
N ARG A 129 4.43 15.81 2.46
CA ARG A 129 3.55 16.85 1.93
C ARG A 129 4.40 17.88 1.17
N ARG A 130 4.36 17.86 -0.16
CA ARG A 130 4.90 18.97 -0.95
C ARG A 130 3.89 20.10 -0.89
N GLY A 131 4.05 20.97 0.09
CA GLY A 131 3.38 22.27 0.10
C GLY A 131 3.71 22.99 -1.21
N GLN A 132 2.70 23.34 -1.99
CA GLN A 132 2.86 24.28 -3.09
C GLN A 132 3.19 25.65 -2.48
N ARG A 133 4.31 26.23 -2.89
CA ARG A 133 4.61 27.66 -2.70
C ARG A 133 3.72 28.49 -3.61
#